data_AF-A0A6C0G4D8-F1
#
_entry.id   AF-A0A6C0G4D8-F1
#
_cell.length_a   1.000
_cell.length_b   1.000
_cell.length_c   1.000
_cell.angle_alpha   90.00
_cell.angle_beta   90.00
_cell.angle_gamma   90.00
#
_symmetry.space_group_name_H-M   'P 1'
#
loop_
_entity.id
_entity.type
_entity.pdbx_description
1 polymer ?
#
loop_
_entity_poly.entity_id
_entity_poly.type
_entity_poly.pdbx_seq_one_letter_code
_entity_poly.pdbx_strand_id
1 'polypeptide(L)'
;MIRARRARTDDTEIIRLIKQELIPLSYTASPRDAQTIRELPKRMNDGVSLVYSRTRRSQPLGYIHYYIRDDTLLYDLLVVHPDHRGKQIGTTLMSHAEKQGREKGVKVARLFVDHGNPRAQRLYARLGFQTVRYYSDLRCYEMLKPLV
;
A
#
# COMPACT_ATOMS: atom_id res chain seq x y z
N MET A 1 -9.87 13.61 -1.58
CA MET A 1 -9.60 13.41 -3.02
C MET A 1 -8.30 12.64 -3.20
N ILE A 2 -8.18 11.86 -4.29
CA ILE A 2 -6.93 11.17 -4.65
C ILE A 2 -6.11 12.08 -5.56
N ARG A 3 -4.79 12.12 -5.36
CA ARG A 3 -3.82 12.84 -6.19
C ARG A 3 -2.48 12.12 -6.20
N ALA A 4 -1.62 12.44 -7.17
CA ALA A 4 -0.23 12.02 -7.13
C ALA A 4 0.49 12.54 -5.87
N ARG A 5 1.38 11.70 -5.34
CA ARG A 5 2.33 12.07 -4.28
C ARG A 5 3.21 13.23 -4.73
N ARG A 6 3.50 14.15 -3.82
CA ARG A 6 4.44 15.26 -3.99
C ARG A 6 5.57 15.10 -2.99
N ALA A 7 6.71 14.59 -3.46
CA ALA A 7 7.83 14.21 -2.60
C ALA A 7 8.20 15.31 -1.59
N ARG A 8 8.32 16.56 -2.06
CA ARG A 8 8.68 17.72 -1.23
C ARG A 8 7.74 17.99 -0.05
N THR A 9 6.45 17.72 -0.18
CA THR A 9 5.44 18.12 0.83
C THR A 9 4.80 16.96 1.56
N ASP A 10 4.76 15.78 0.94
CA ASP A 10 4.04 14.62 1.46
C ASP A 10 4.97 13.61 2.15
N ASP A 11 6.24 13.53 1.77
CA ASP A 11 7.12 12.42 2.19
C ASP A 11 7.35 12.39 3.70
N THR A 12 7.46 13.55 4.35
CA THR A 12 7.58 13.61 5.83
C THR A 12 6.44 12.88 6.51
N GLU A 13 5.19 13.12 6.08
CA GLU A 13 4.01 12.51 6.68
C GLU A 13 3.84 11.05 6.25
N ILE A 14 4.09 10.72 4.97
CA ILE A 14 4.03 9.35 4.48
C ILE A 14 5.04 8.47 5.24
N ILE A 15 6.28 8.92 5.38
CA ILE A 15 7.34 8.19 6.09
C ILE A 15 6.98 8.04 7.56
N ARG A 16 6.42 9.08 8.20
CA ARG A 16 5.92 8.99 9.58
C ARG A 16 4.87 7.89 9.71
N LEU A 17 3.87 7.88 8.82
CA LEU A 17 2.81 6.87 8.81
C LEU A 17 3.36 5.45 8.56
N ILE A 18 4.28 5.27 7.62
CA ILE A 18 4.91 3.96 7.35
C ILE A 18 5.64 3.46 8.61
N LYS A 19 6.45 4.32 9.24
CA LYS A 19 7.22 3.98 10.44
C LYS A 19 6.34 3.60 11.63
N GLN A 20 5.19 4.25 11.78
CA GLN A 20 4.30 4.03 12.93
C GLN A 20 3.30 2.90 12.70
N GLU A 21 2.88 2.67 11.46
CA GLU A 21 1.72 1.81 11.18
C GLU A 21 2.04 0.56 10.37
N LEU A 22 3.15 0.54 9.63
CA LEU A 22 3.54 -0.61 8.80
C LEU A 22 4.75 -1.33 9.37
N ILE A 23 5.84 -0.62 9.65
CA ILE A 23 7.08 -1.24 10.12
C ILE A 23 6.87 -2.09 11.40
N PRO A 24 6.11 -1.65 12.43
CA PRO A 24 5.91 -2.45 13.62
C PRO A 24 5.15 -3.76 13.41
N LEU A 25 4.44 -3.89 12.27
CA LEU A 25 3.71 -5.09 11.89
C LEU A 25 4.54 -6.02 11.00
N SER A 26 5.67 -5.55 10.50
CA SER A 26 6.52 -6.29 9.57
C SER A 26 7.43 -7.25 10.32
N TYR A 27 7.55 -8.48 9.81
CA TYR A 27 8.53 -9.42 10.33
C TYR A 27 9.95 -9.12 9.82
N THR A 28 10.05 -8.67 8.57
CA THR A 28 11.33 -8.46 7.88
C THR A 28 11.87 -7.03 8.01
N ALA A 29 11.04 -6.08 8.44
CA ALA A 29 11.45 -4.69 8.65
C ALA A 29 11.35 -4.31 10.13
N SER A 30 12.44 -3.82 10.69
CA SER A 30 12.47 -3.29 12.05
C SER A 30 12.43 -1.76 12.04
N PRO A 31 11.78 -1.08 13.00
CA PRO A 31 11.86 0.37 13.15
C PRO A 31 13.29 0.88 13.39
N ARG A 32 14.19 0.00 13.82
CA ARG A 32 15.62 0.27 14.04
C ARG A 32 16.47 -0.01 12.80
N ASP A 33 15.89 -0.57 11.74
CA ASP A 33 16.59 -0.79 10.48
C ASP A 33 16.68 0.52 9.68
N ALA A 34 17.77 1.24 9.93
CA ALA A 34 18.08 2.48 9.24
C ALA A 34 18.22 2.28 7.72
N GLN A 35 18.55 1.08 7.24
CA GLN A 35 18.68 0.81 5.81
C GLN A 35 17.32 0.78 5.13
N THR A 36 16.38 -0.01 5.67
CA THR A 36 14.99 -0.05 5.20
C THR A 36 14.39 1.36 5.16
N ILE A 37 14.62 2.17 6.19
CA ILE A 37 14.11 3.54 6.27
C ILE A 37 14.74 4.46 5.20
N ARG A 38 16.06 4.34 4.96
CA ARG A 38 16.77 5.15 3.96
C ARG A 38 16.38 4.82 2.52
N GLU A 39 15.88 3.60 2.29
CA GLU A 39 15.45 3.14 0.97
C GLU A 39 14.01 3.50 0.63
N LEU A 40 13.18 3.85 1.63
CA LEU A 40 11.77 4.22 1.40
C LEU A 40 11.61 5.29 0.31
N PRO A 41 12.32 6.43 0.32
CA PRO A 41 12.15 7.43 -0.74
C PRO A 41 12.49 6.89 -2.14
N LYS A 42 13.50 6.02 -2.24
CA LYS A 42 13.89 5.39 -3.52
C LYS A 42 12.78 4.46 -4.01
N ARG A 43 12.27 3.58 -3.13
CA ARG A 43 11.15 2.69 -3.43
C ARG A 43 9.93 3.48 -3.89
N MET A 44 9.55 4.51 -3.13
CA MET A 44 8.40 5.35 -3.45
C MET A 44 8.54 6.08 -4.80
N ASN A 45 9.76 6.31 -5.29
CA ASN A 45 10.02 6.94 -6.59
C ASN A 45 10.01 5.95 -7.77
N ASP A 46 10.16 4.66 -7.50
CA ASP A 46 10.08 3.60 -8.50
C ASP A 46 8.67 3.04 -8.50
N GLY A 47 7.82 3.42 -9.45
CA GLY A 47 6.41 2.99 -9.54
C GLY A 47 5.41 4.13 -9.41
N VAL A 48 4.18 3.81 -9.01
CA VAL A 48 3.08 4.78 -8.89
C VAL A 48 2.75 5.03 -7.43
N SER A 49 2.86 6.29 -7.01
CA SER A 49 2.53 6.74 -5.66
C SER A 49 1.36 7.71 -5.65
N LEU A 50 0.29 7.35 -4.97
CA LEU A 50 -0.90 8.17 -4.81
C LEU A 50 -1.17 8.45 -3.33
N VAL A 51 -1.76 9.60 -3.06
CA VAL A 51 -2.24 9.98 -1.74
C VAL A 51 -3.72 10.32 -1.76
N TYR A 52 -4.38 10.05 -0.64
CA TYR A 52 -5.69 10.61 -0.32
C TYR A 52 -5.50 11.81 0.59
N SER A 53 -5.99 12.99 0.21
CA SER A 53 -5.93 14.21 1.03
C SER A 53 -7.27 14.96 1.02
N ARG A 54 -7.55 15.76 2.05
CA ARG A 54 -8.80 16.58 2.11
C ARG A 54 -8.91 17.53 0.93
N THR A 55 -7.83 18.27 0.66
CA THR A 55 -7.72 19.21 -0.46
C THR A 55 -6.48 18.89 -1.30
N ARG A 56 -6.29 19.60 -2.43
CA ARG A 56 -5.08 19.49 -3.25
C ARG A 56 -3.78 19.91 -2.54
N ARG A 57 -3.85 20.65 -1.43
CA ARG A 57 -2.67 21.15 -0.70
C ARG A 57 -2.52 20.58 0.71
N SER A 58 -3.53 19.86 1.20
CA SER A 58 -3.47 19.23 2.53
C SER A 58 -2.48 18.07 2.56
N GLN A 59 -1.94 17.83 3.75
CA GLN A 59 -1.19 16.62 4.09
C GLN A 59 -2.00 15.35 3.78
N PRO A 60 -1.34 14.25 3.42
CA PRO A 60 -1.99 12.99 3.09
C PRO A 60 -2.59 12.32 4.34
N LEU A 61 -3.82 11.84 4.21
CA LEU A 61 -4.50 11.00 5.21
C LEU A 61 -4.43 9.51 4.86
N GLY A 62 -4.00 9.20 3.64
CA GLY A 62 -3.71 7.85 3.20
C GLY A 62 -2.74 7.87 2.03
N TYR A 63 -1.99 6.79 1.89
CA TYR A 63 -0.94 6.62 0.90
C TYR A 63 -1.01 5.21 0.33
N ILE A 64 -0.81 5.10 -0.98
CA ILE A 64 -0.66 3.83 -1.67
C ILE A 64 0.51 3.91 -2.66
N HIS A 65 1.26 2.84 -2.74
CA HIS A 65 2.32 2.63 -3.71
C HIS A 65 2.17 1.27 -4.38
N TYR A 66 2.30 1.25 -5.70
CA TYR A 66 2.17 0.03 -6.47
C TYR A 66 2.97 0.09 -7.77
N TYR A 67 3.21 -1.09 -8.32
CA TYR A 67 3.83 -1.31 -9.62
C TYR A 67 2.80 -1.89 -10.58
N ILE A 68 2.94 -1.58 -11.86
CA ILE A 68 2.29 -2.32 -12.94
C ILE A 68 3.41 -2.96 -13.74
N ARG A 69 3.41 -4.30 -13.78
CA ARG A 69 4.39 -5.10 -14.52
C ARG A 69 3.61 -6.15 -15.30
N ASP A 70 3.80 -6.15 -16.61
CA ASP A 70 3.06 -7.01 -17.54
C ASP A 70 1.54 -6.93 -17.28
N ASP A 71 0.91 -8.05 -16.95
CA ASP A 71 -0.52 -8.17 -16.66
C ASP A 71 -0.85 -8.10 -15.16
N THR A 72 0.09 -7.65 -14.32
CA THR A 72 -0.02 -7.67 -12.87
C THR A 72 0.11 -6.28 -12.23
N LEU A 73 -0.85 -5.95 -11.37
CA LEU A 73 -0.80 -4.81 -10.44
C LEU A 73 -0.27 -5.29 -9.09
N LEU A 74 0.95 -4.93 -8.73
CA LEU A 74 1.58 -5.32 -7.47
C LEU A 74 1.52 -4.17 -6.46
N TYR A 75 0.77 -4.35 -5.37
CA TYR A 75 0.75 -3.42 -4.26
C TYR A 75 1.98 -3.60 -3.36
N ASP A 76 2.68 -2.50 -3.09
CA ASP A 76 3.87 -2.48 -2.23
C ASP A 76 3.58 -1.85 -0.86
N LEU A 77 2.91 -0.70 -0.84
CA LEU A 77 2.61 0.01 0.41
C LEU A 77 1.15 0.49 0.39
N LEU A 78 0.45 0.31 1.51
CA LEU A 78 -0.85 0.93 1.77
C LEU A 78 -0.93 1.32 3.24
N VAL A 79 -1.10 2.61 3.52
CA VAL A 79 -1.27 3.11 4.89
C VAL A 79 -2.35 4.18 4.95
N VAL A 80 -3.14 4.15 6.02
CA VAL A 80 -4.16 5.16 6.33
C VAL A 80 -3.89 5.69 7.73
N HIS A 81 -3.95 7.02 7.86
CA HIS A 81 -3.79 7.72 9.12
C HIS A 81 -4.72 7.11 10.20
N PRO A 82 -4.22 6.83 11.42
CA PRO A 82 -4.98 6.15 12.46
C PRO A 82 -6.35 6.77 12.72
N ASP A 83 -6.43 8.09 12.87
CA ASP A 83 -7.67 8.84 13.14
C ASP A 83 -8.66 8.93 11.95
N HIS A 84 -8.26 8.39 10.80
CA HIS A 84 -9.05 8.39 9.57
C HIS A 84 -9.35 6.98 9.04
N ARG A 85 -9.14 5.95 9.87
CA ARG A 85 -9.59 4.58 9.61
C ARG A 85 -11.10 4.47 9.63
N GLY A 86 -11.63 3.40 9.03
CA GLY A 86 -13.09 3.18 8.91
C GLY A 86 -13.80 4.09 7.89
N LYS A 87 -13.11 5.11 7.34
CA LYS A 87 -13.67 6.07 6.38
C LYS A 87 -13.45 5.68 4.92
N GLN A 88 -13.29 4.37 4.65
CA GLN A 88 -13.06 3.77 3.33
C GLN A 88 -11.83 4.27 2.54
N ILE A 89 -10.95 5.10 3.10
CA ILE A 89 -9.78 5.70 2.40
C ILE A 89 -8.91 4.64 1.72
N GLY A 90 -8.56 3.56 2.41
CA GLY A 90 -7.74 2.48 1.84
C GLY A 90 -8.45 1.77 0.68
N THR A 91 -9.74 1.49 0.83
CA THR A 91 -10.59 0.93 -0.23
C THR A 91 -10.65 1.86 -1.45
N THR A 92 -10.81 3.17 -1.25
CA THR A 92 -10.85 4.14 -2.34
C THR A 92 -9.52 4.20 -3.09
N LEU A 93 -8.39 4.16 -2.37
CA LEU A 93 -7.05 4.14 -2.99
C LEU A 93 -6.82 2.88 -3.82
N MET A 94 -7.16 1.70 -3.28
CA MET A 94 -7.07 0.42 -3.99
C MET A 94 -7.96 0.41 -5.24
N SER A 95 -9.22 0.81 -5.10
CA SER A 95 -10.17 0.88 -6.23
C SER A 95 -9.65 1.79 -7.36
N HIS A 96 -9.03 2.92 -7.00
CA HIS A 96 -8.41 3.80 -7.99
C HIS A 96 -7.22 3.14 -8.70
N ALA A 97 -6.35 2.44 -7.96
CA ALA A 97 -5.23 1.70 -8.55
C ALA A 97 -5.71 0.55 -9.47
N GLU A 98 -6.72 -0.21 -9.05
CA GLU A 98 -7.32 -1.26 -9.89
C GLU A 98 -7.94 -0.67 -11.16
N LYS A 99 -8.61 0.49 -11.08
CA LYS A 99 -9.14 1.17 -12.27
C LYS A 99 -8.02 1.50 -13.26
N GLN A 100 -6.93 2.11 -12.78
CA GLN A 100 -5.77 2.40 -13.63
C GLN A 100 -5.12 1.12 -14.19
N GLY A 101 -5.09 0.04 -13.41
CA GLY A 101 -4.62 -1.26 -13.87
C GLY A 101 -5.47 -1.83 -15.00
N ARG A 102 -6.80 -1.85 -14.84
CA ARG A 102 -7.73 -2.34 -15.88
C ARG A 102 -7.62 -1.54 -17.17
N GLU A 103 -7.50 -0.22 -17.08
CA GLU A 103 -7.27 0.66 -18.24
C GLU A 103 -5.96 0.34 -18.99
N LYS A 104 -5.00 -0.30 -18.31
CA LYS A 104 -3.72 -0.75 -18.87
C LYS A 104 -3.68 -2.24 -19.22
N GLY A 105 -4.83 -2.94 -19.17
CA GLY A 105 -4.92 -4.37 -19.51
C GLY A 105 -4.41 -5.33 -18.44
N VAL A 106 -4.20 -4.85 -17.20
CA VAL A 106 -3.85 -5.71 -16.07
C VAL A 106 -4.98 -6.70 -15.79
N LYS A 107 -4.63 -7.97 -15.60
CA LYS A 107 -5.56 -9.08 -15.35
C LYS A 107 -5.64 -9.49 -13.89
N VAL A 108 -4.58 -9.25 -13.12
CA VAL A 108 -4.51 -9.67 -11.71
C VAL A 108 -3.90 -8.60 -10.83
N ALA A 109 -4.48 -8.42 -9.65
CA ALA A 109 -3.87 -7.68 -8.56
C ALA A 109 -3.19 -8.64 -7.58
N ARG A 110 -1.97 -8.31 -7.16
CA ARG A 110 -1.15 -9.08 -6.22
C ARG A 110 -0.70 -8.20 -5.07
N LEU A 111 -0.64 -8.78 -3.88
CA LEU A 111 -0.06 -8.14 -2.71
C LEU A 111 0.55 -9.18 -1.75
N PHE A 112 1.42 -8.68 -0.88
CA PHE A 112 1.92 -9.42 0.28
C PHE A 112 1.45 -8.71 1.55
N VAL A 113 1.01 -9.48 2.53
CA VAL A 113 0.55 -8.95 3.82
C VAL A 113 1.17 -9.75 4.95
N ASP A 114 1.81 -9.05 5.90
CA ASP A 114 2.38 -9.69 7.08
C ASP A 114 1.32 -10.45 7.88
N HIS A 115 1.72 -11.61 8.40
CA HIS A 115 0.90 -12.42 9.30
C HIS A 115 0.46 -11.61 10.53
N GLY A 116 1.32 -10.72 11.01
CA GLY A 116 1.04 -9.80 12.12
C GLY A 116 0.03 -8.69 11.82
N ASN A 117 -0.54 -8.62 10.61
CA ASN A 117 -1.48 -7.58 10.20
C ASN A 117 -2.89 -8.12 9.85
N PRO A 118 -3.62 -8.69 10.84
CA PRO A 118 -4.94 -9.27 10.59
C PRO A 118 -5.98 -8.23 10.13
N ARG A 119 -5.78 -6.95 10.46
CA ARG A 119 -6.63 -5.86 9.97
C ARG A 119 -6.51 -5.68 8.46
N ALA A 120 -5.30 -5.67 7.92
CA ALA A 120 -5.09 -5.59 6.48
C ALA A 120 -5.57 -6.85 5.77
N GLN A 121 -5.30 -8.04 6.33
CA GLN A 121 -5.83 -9.31 5.79
C GLN A 121 -7.36 -9.28 5.64
N ARG A 122 -8.09 -8.82 6.67
CA ARG A 122 -9.56 -8.65 6.61
C ARG A 122 -10.01 -7.59 5.60
N LEU A 123 -9.23 -6.53 5.41
CA LEU A 123 -9.51 -5.54 4.37
C LEU A 123 -9.40 -6.19 2.98
N TYR A 124 -8.28 -6.84 2.70
CA TYR A 124 -8.01 -7.44 1.39
C TYR A 124 -9.00 -8.56 1.06
N ALA A 125 -9.31 -9.43 2.03
CA ALA A 125 -10.34 -10.47 1.86
C ALA A 125 -11.70 -9.88 1.47
N ARG A 126 -12.15 -8.81 2.13
CA ARG A 126 -13.40 -8.10 1.78
C ARG A 126 -13.36 -7.42 0.41
N LEU A 127 -12.17 -7.08 -0.08
CA LEU A 127 -11.98 -6.50 -1.41
C LEU A 127 -11.88 -7.57 -2.50
N GLY A 128 -12.02 -8.86 -2.16
CA GLY A 128 -11.99 -9.98 -3.11
C GLY A 128 -10.61 -10.59 -3.32
N PHE A 129 -9.62 -10.24 -2.50
CA PHE A 129 -8.33 -10.93 -2.53
C PHE A 129 -8.43 -12.28 -1.82
N GLN A 130 -7.80 -13.28 -2.41
CA GLN A 130 -7.71 -14.63 -1.86
C GLN A 130 -6.24 -14.96 -1.56
N THR A 131 -5.99 -15.58 -0.42
CA THR A 131 -4.66 -16.09 -0.07
C THR A 131 -4.32 -17.26 -0.98
N VAL A 132 -3.18 -17.20 -1.66
CA VAL A 132 -2.71 -18.27 -2.54
C VAL A 132 -1.48 -18.98 -2.00
N ARG A 133 -0.71 -18.32 -1.12
CA ARG A 133 0.50 -18.88 -0.52
C ARG A 133 0.82 -18.20 0.80
N TYR A 134 1.44 -18.95 1.71
CA TYR A 134 2.07 -18.42 2.91
C TYR A 134 3.58 -18.67 2.83
N TYR A 135 4.38 -17.63 3.05
CA TYR A 135 5.84 -17.71 3.10
C TYR A 135 6.26 -17.74 4.56
N SER A 136 6.64 -18.91 5.08
CA SER A 136 7.00 -19.11 6.49
C SER A 136 8.17 -18.22 6.92
N ASP A 137 9.20 -18.12 6.06
CA ASP A 137 10.44 -17.42 6.38
C ASP A 137 10.27 -15.91 6.44
N LEU A 138 9.27 -15.39 5.72
CA LEU A 138 8.90 -13.96 5.70
C LEU A 138 7.69 -13.67 6.61
N ARG A 139 7.03 -14.72 7.11
CA ARG A 139 5.76 -14.66 7.84
C ARG A 139 4.73 -13.77 7.15
N CYS A 140 4.57 -13.95 5.84
CA CYS A 140 3.65 -13.15 5.03
C CYS A 140 2.75 -14.03 4.16
N TYR A 141 1.54 -13.54 3.91
CA TYR A 141 0.60 -14.14 2.97
C TYR A 141 0.70 -13.41 1.63
N GLU A 142 0.83 -14.18 0.56
CA GLU A 142 0.59 -13.68 -0.79
C GLU A 142 -0.90 -13.83 -1.10
N MET A 143 -1.49 -12.74 -1.58
CA MET A 143 -2.90 -12.70 -1.95
C MET A 143 -3.07 -12.17 -3.37
N LEU A 144 -3.97 -12.79 -4.12
CA LEU A 144 -4.32 -12.42 -5.49
C LEU A 144 -5.79 -12.06 -5.62
N LYS A 145 -6.10 -11.20 -6.57
CA LYS A 145 -7.46 -10.84 -6.99
C LYS A 145 -7.50 -10.72 -8.52
N PRO A 146 -8.31 -11.54 -9.22
CA PRO A 146 -8.61 -11.30 -10.63
C PRO A 146 -9.26 -9.93 -10.83
N LEU A 147 -8.83 -9.19 -11.86
CA LEU A 147 -9.39 -7.90 -12.25
C LEU A 147 -10.24 -7.97 -13.53
N VAL A 148 -10.28 -9.15 -14.15
CA VAL A 148 -11.11 -9.53 -15.32
C VAL A 148 -12.50 -9.96 -14.89
#